data_AF-A0AAX3F2V9-F1
#
_entry.id   AF-A0AAX3F2V9-F1
#
_cell.length_a   1.000
_cell.length_b   1.000
_cell.length_c   1.000
_cell.angle_alpha   90.00
_cell.angle_beta   90.00
_cell.angle_gamma   90.00
#
_symmetry.space_group_name_H-M   'P 1'
#
loop_
_entity.id
_entity.type
_entity.pdbx_description
1 polymer ?
#
loop_
_entity_poly.entity_id
_entity_poly.type
_entity_poly.pdbx_seq_one_letter_code
_entity_poly.pdbx_strand_id
1 'polypeptide(L)'
;MLLLQQSDSSKTREFTDFQTVVEKAAIQNSSEIIYGGVAESSNSKNPQKSLVVFVKSSNSNPVKADWEKYIKLLGGTAEEQTSSNTLNKNELVVINAPTKWNENSAKNSIYLQGPSLIGIKANQVDDAATRAFVHWLVTSKKEYTFFKDDSKSTVTATPSLFFQKQMSYVMPTSDFQNSVSDKTFDSGKNSRTDNPFLENALQVFKNAAKDKANWTTYESPGSEKGDTFRNSVESAFKNLINQAANGTQVSQLQTFDQFVQSFRDTFGSNNN
;
A
#
# COMPACT_ATOMS: atom_id res chain seq x y z
N MET A 1 3.03 36.58 3.88
CA MET A 1 1.58 36.38 4.07
C MET A 1 1.32 34.88 4.02
N LEU A 2 0.58 34.35 4.99
CA LEU A 2 0.17 32.96 5.09
C LEU A 2 -1.35 32.91 4.93
N LEU A 3 -1.82 32.05 4.03
CA LEU A 3 -3.25 31.80 3.84
C LEU A 3 -3.55 30.39 4.34
N LEU A 4 -4.38 30.29 5.38
CA LEU A 4 -4.77 29.01 5.99
C LEU A 4 -6.22 28.73 5.63
N GLN A 5 -6.42 27.82 4.68
CA GLN A 5 -7.72 27.53 4.09
C GLN A 5 -8.39 26.34 4.79
N GLN A 6 -9.70 26.45 4.99
CA GLN A 6 -10.53 25.34 5.42
C GLN A 6 -10.52 24.23 4.36
N SER A 7 -10.11 23.01 4.74
CA SER A 7 -10.05 21.87 3.82
C SER A 7 -11.43 21.35 3.40
N ASP A 8 -12.43 21.48 4.27
CA ASP A 8 -13.79 21.03 4.06
C ASP A 8 -14.77 22.06 4.65
N SER A 9 -15.66 22.61 3.82
CA SER A 9 -16.65 23.61 4.21
C SER A 9 -17.59 23.16 5.33
N SER A 10 -17.81 21.85 5.50
CA SER A 10 -18.66 21.31 6.57
C SER A 10 -18.02 21.41 7.97
N LYS A 11 -16.70 21.58 8.03
CA LYS A 11 -15.89 21.65 9.26
C LYS A 11 -15.82 23.04 9.90
N THR A 12 -16.97 23.71 10.00
CA THR A 12 -17.04 25.12 10.44
C THR A 12 -16.61 25.31 11.89
N ARG A 13 -16.87 24.32 12.76
CA ARG A 13 -16.49 24.38 14.17
C ARG A 13 -14.99 24.26 14.35
N GLU A 14 -14.35 23.29 13.69
CA GLU A 14 -12.88 23.16 13.75
C GLU A 14 -12.19 24.41 13.21
N PHE A 15 -12.75 25.03 12.15
CA PHE A 15 -12.24 26.30 11.64
C PHE A 15 -12.34 27.43 12.69
N THR A 16 -13.47 27.54 13.40
CA THR A 16 -13.68 28.58 14.43
C THR A 16 -12.76 28.37 15.65
N ASP A 17 -12.59 27.11 16.06
CA ASP A 17 -11.67 26.75 17.14
C ASP A 17 -10.23 27.10 16.74
N PHE A 18 -9.85 26.80 15.50
CA PHE A 18 -8.53 27.14 14.98
C PHE A 18 -8.32 28.65 14.81
N GLN A 19 -9.33 29.40 14.36
CA GLN A 19 -9.29 30.87 14.35
C GLN A 19 -8.96 31.42 15.73
N THR A 20 -9.59 30.89 16.78
CA THR A 20 -9.32 31.30 18.17
C THR A 20 -7.87 31.04 18.58
N VAL A 21 -7.28 29.93 18.12
CA VAL A 21 -5.86 29.62 18.35
C VAL A 21 -4.96 30.65 17.65
N VAL A 22 -5.26 30.98 16.39
CA VAL A 22 -4.49 31.96 15.60
C VAL A 22 -4.58 33.36 16.22
N GLU A 23 -5.77 33.79 16.66
CA GLU A 23 -5.96 35.07 17.34
C GLU A 23 -5.14 35.16 18.63
N LYS A 24 -5.16 34.10 19.46
CA LYS A 24 -4.35 34.03 20.67
C LYS A 24 -2.85 34.07 20.37
N ALA A 25 -2.41 33.33 19.36
CA ALA A 25 -1.01 33.32 18.94
C ALA A 25 -0.55 34.70 18.45
N ALA A 26 -1.40 35.43 17.71
CA ALA A 26 -1.12 36.80 17.26
C ALA A 26 -1.05 37.79 18.43
N ILE A 27 -1.89 37.64 19.46
CA ILE A 27 -1.82 38.47 20.67
C ILE A 27 -0.51 38.20 21.43
N GLN A 28 -0.16 36.93 21.61
CA GLN A 28 1.04 36.52 22.35
C GLN A 28 2.35 36.86 21.60
N ASN A 29 2.32 36.90 20.27
CA ASN A 29 3.50 37.10 19.42
C ASN A 29 3.30 38.31 18.48
N SER A 30 2.75 39.40 18.98
CA SER A 30 2.31 40.56 18.17
C SER A 30 3.43 41.28 17.39
N SER A 31 4.69 41.07 17.76
CA SER A 31 5.86 41.56 17.02
C SER A 31 6.22 40.70 15.80
N GLU A 32 5.66 39.49 15.70
CA GLU A 32 5.96 38.50 14.68
C GLU A 32 4.74 38.07 13.86
N ILE A 33 3.54 38.08 14.45
CA ILE A 33 2.31 37.58 13.85
C ILE A 33 1.22 38.64 13.97
N ILE A 34 0.54 38.92 12.85
CA ILE A 34 -0.64 39.77 12.80
C ILE A 34 -1.78 38.95 12.20
N TYR A 35 -2.89 38.89 12.93
CA TYR A 35 -4.13 38.32 12.41
C TYR A 35 -4.83 39.33 11.49
N GLY A 36 -4.95 38.98 10.21
CA GLY A 36 -5.55 39.80 9.17
C GLY A 36 -7.04 39.58 8.96
N GLY A 37 -7.66 38.64 9.68
CA GLY A 37 -9.09 38.32 9.59
C GLY A 37 -9.40 37.07 8.78
N VAL A 38 -10.69 36.89 8.49
CA VAL A 38 -11.23 35.78 7.70
C VAL A 38 -11.60 36.30 6.31
N ALA A 39 -11.10 35.64 5.26
CA ALA A 39 -11.55 35.80 3.89
C ALA A 39 -12.50 34.65 3.52
N GLU A 40 -13.57 34.94 2.79
CA GLU A 40 -14.53 33.93 2.33
C GLU A 40 -14.60 33.93 0.80
N SER A 41 -14.65 32.74 0.19
CA SER A 41 -14.81 32.64 -1.27
C SER A 41 -16.20 33.13 -1.69
N SER A 42 -16.26 34.11 -2.59
CA SER A 42 -17.50 34.82 -2.92
C SER A 42 -18.48 34.08 -3.85
N ASN A 43 -18.14 32.90 -4.38
CA ASN A 43 -18.90 32.29 -5.49
C ASN A 43 -19.09 30.76 -5.42
N SER A 44 -19.24 30.19 -4.22
CA SER A 44 -19.46 28.73 -4.04
C SER A 44 -20.76 28.45 -3.31
N LYS A 45 -21.50 27.39 -3.72
CA LYS A 45 -22.60 26.81 -2.93
C LYS A 45 -22.16 26.38 -1.52
N ASN A 46 -20.84 26.22 -1.33
CA ASN A 46 -20.16 25.89 -0.08
C ASN A 46 -18.95 26.85 0.08
N PRO A 47 -19.13 28.05 0.65
CA PRO A 47 -18.04 29.03 0.75
C PRO A 47 -16.94 28.49 1.64
N GLN A 48 -15.70 28.49 1.13
CA GLN A 48 -14.54 28.13 1.93
C GLN A 48 -14.01 29.38 2.62
N LYS A 49 -13.71 29.24 3.91
CA LYS A 49 -13.10 30.28 4.72
C LYS A 49 -11.58 30.11 4.75
N SER A 50 -10.88 31.23 4.78
CA SER A 50 -9.43 31.29 4.89
C SER A 50 -9.04 32.29 5.96
N LEU A 51 -8.14 31.91 6.86
CA LEU A 51 -7.51 32.85 7.78
C LEU A 51 -6.36 33.54 7.06
N VAL A 52 -6.37 34.87 7.08
CA VAL A 52 -5.28 35.70 6.58
C VAL A 52 -4.36 36.00 7.75
N VAL A 53 -3.12 35.53 7.67
CA VAL A 53 -2.11 35.74 8.72
C VAL A 53 -0.87 36.39 8.11
N PHE A 54 -0.45 37.51 8.67
CA PHE A 54 0.81 38.13 8.30
C PHE A 54 1.88 37.71 9.30
N VAL A 55 2.99 37.19 8.78
CA VAL A 55 4.16 36.81 9.57
C VAL A 55 5.33 37.68 9.17
N LYS A 56 6.10 38.13 10.15
CA LYS A 56 7.30 38.93 9.92
C LYS A 56 8.39 38.03 9.33
N SER A 57 8.87 38.33 8.12
CA SER A 57 10.02 37.61 7.58
C SER A 57 11.29 38.45 7.74
N SER A 58 12.39 37.81 8.13
CA SER A 58 13.73 38.39 8.15
C SER A 58 14.36 38.44 6.75
N ASN A 59 13.81 37.70 5.78
CA ASN A 59 14.29 37.60 4.41
C ASN A 59 13.16 37.90 3.42
N SER A 60 13.49 38.43 2.25
CA SER A 60 12.53 38.60 1.15
C SER A 60 11.98 37.27 0.62
N ASN A 61 12.67 36.16 0.92
CA ASN A 61 12.27 34.81 0.58
C ASN A 61 12.34 33.91 1.84
N PRO A 62 11.21 33.59 2.48
CA PRO A 62 11.16 32.80 3.70
C PRO A 62 11.65 31.37 3.45
N VAL A 63 12.62 30.91 4.25
CA VAL A 63 13.18 29.56 4.15
C VAL A 63 12.37 28.57 5.00
N LYS A 64 12.53 27.26 4.79
CA LYS A 64 11.82 26.18 5.51
C LYS A 64 11.76 26.40 7.03
N ALA A 65 12.87 26.80 7.64
CA ALA A 65 12.95 27.06 9.09
C ALA A 65 12.01 28.18 9.56
N ASP A 66 11.78 29.21 8.72
CA ASP A 66 10.86 30.29 9.04
C ASP A 66 9.41 29.78 9.08
N TRP A 67 9.04 28.92 8.13
CA TRP A 67 7.70 28.33 8.07
C TRP A 67 7.43 27.38 9.23
N GLU A 68 8.37 26.53 9.59
CA GLU A 68 8.24 25.63 10.73
C GLU A 68 8.08 26.39 12.05
N LYS A 69 8.81 27.50 12.22
CA LYS A 69 8.66 28.40 13.38
C LYS A 69 7.24 28.93 13.47
N TYR A 70 6.70 29.49 12.38
CA TYR A 70 5.36 30.09 12.40
C TYR A 70 4.25 29.04 12.55
N ILE A 71 4.37 27.86 11.93
CA ILE A 71 3.40 26.78 12.12
C ILE A 71 3.34 26.35 13.60
N LYS A 72 4.50 26.25 14.28
CA LYS A 72 4.56 25.93 15.71
C LYS A 72 3.93 27.02 16.59
N LEU A 73 4.17 28.28 16.28
CA LEU A 73 3.55 29.41 17.02
C LEU A 73 2.02 29.42 16.88
N LEU A 74 1.49 28.91 15.78
CA LEU A 74 0.05 28.74 15.56
C LEU A 74 -0.51 27.42 16.14
N GLY A 75 0.27 26.71 16.96
CA GLY A 75 -0.15 25.46 17.60
C GLY A 75 -0.18 24.25 16.65
N GLY A 76 0.38 24.38 15.45
CA GLY A 76 0.48 23.29 14.47
C GLY A 76 1.79 22.53 14.57
N THR A 77 1.82 21.35 13.96
CA THR A 77 3.04 20.60 13.65
C THR A 77 3.37 20.77 12.18
N ALA A 78 4.64 20.97 11.86
CA ALA A 78 5.13 21.01 10.48
C ALA A 78 5.78 19.67 10.15
N GLU A 79 5.27 19.00 9.13
CA GLU A 79 5.87 17.78 8.59
C GLU A 79 6.15 17.98 7.10
N GLU A 80 7.35 17.59 6.68
CA GLU A 80 7.74 17.64 5.28
C GLU A 80 7.06 16.52 4.51
N GLN A 81 6.29 16.87 3.49
CA GLN A 81 5.67 15.92 2.58
C GLN A 81 6.59 15.74 1.36
N THR A 82 7.39 14.68 1.34
CA THR A 82 8.13 14.26 0.13
C THR A 82 7.25 13.38 -0.74
N SER A 83 7.60 13.19 -2.02
CA SER A 83 6.92 12.22 -2.92
C SER A 83 6.99 10.76 -2.42
N SER A 84 7.84 10.48 -1.44
CA SER A 84 7.86 9.22 -0.68
C SER A 84 6.85 9.17 0.48
N ASN A 85 6.28 10.31 0.90
CA ASN A 85 5.23 10.45 1.93
C ASN A 85 3.82 10.58 1.33
N THR A 86 3.70 10.81 0.02
CA THR A 86 2.41 11.10 -0.65
C THR A 86 1.46 9.90 -0.74
N LEU A 87 1.91 8.67 -0.45
CA LEU A 87 0.97 7.58 -0.16
C LEU A 87 0.74 7.59 1.36
N ASN A 88 -0.30 8.29 1.80
CA ASN A 88 -0.73 8.21 3.19
C ASN A 88 -1.09 6.74 3.49
N LYS A 89 -0.23 5.99 4.18
CA LYS A 89 -0.51 4.63 4.65
C LYS A 89 -1.86 4.55 5.37
N ASN A 90 -2.28 5.66 5.99
CA ASN A 90 -3.56 5.83 6.67
C ASN A 90 -4.77 5.96 5.73
N GLU A 91 -4.57 6.32 4.46
CA GLU A 91 -5.61 6.38 3.42
C GLU A 91 -5.68 5.07 2.61
N LEU A 92 -4.67 4.22 2.72
CA LEU A 92 -4.63 2.95 2.02
C LEU A 92 -5.55 1.92 2.70
N VAL A 93 -6.62 1.54 1.99
CA VAL A 93 -7.46 0.42 2.39
C VAL A 93 -6.99 -0.84 1.67
N VAL A 94 -6.35 -1.75 2.40
CA VAL A 94 -5.94 -3.07 1.88
C VAL A 94 -6.99 -4.10 2.28
N ILE A 95 -7.65 -4.68 1.30
CA ILE A 95 -8.67 -5.72 1.51
C ILE A 95 -8.19 -7.01 0.85
N ASN A 96 -8.35 -8.14 1.54
CA ASN A 96 -8.12 -9.45 0.95
C ASN A 96 -9.14 -9.75 -0.13
N ALA A 97 -8.70 -10.40 -1.20
CA ALA A 97 -9.62 -11.02 -2.13
C ALA A 97 -10.51 -12.03 -1.38
N PRO A 98 -11.78 -12.23 -1.79
CA PRO A 98 -12.64 -13.24 -1.21
C PRO A 98 -11.96 -14.61 -1.22
N THR A 99 -11.81 -15.21 -0.03
CA THR A 99 -11.17 -16.52 0.13
C THR A 99 -12.16 -17.67 -0.08
N LYS A 100 -13.45 -17.39 -0.17
CA LYS A 100 -14.49 -18.38 -0.45
C LYS A 100 -15.31 -17.94 -1.63
N TRP A 101 -15.78 -18.91 -2.40
CA TRP A 101 -16.74 -18.67 -3.47
C TRP A 101 -18.10 -18.25 -2.90
N ASN A 102 -18.56 -18.96 -1.86
CA ASN A 102 -19.79 -18.66 -1.14
C ASN A 102 -19.73 -19.26 0.29
N GLU A 103 -20.79 -19.03 1.07
CA GLU A 103 -20.93 -19.55 2.43
C GLU A 103 -20.83 -21.09 2.53
N ASN A 104 -21.23 -21.80 1.46
CA ASN A 104 -21.19 -23.27 1.38
C ASN A 104 -19.80 -23.82 1.04
N SER A 105 -18.81 -22.97 0.77
CA SER A 105 -17.44 -23.40 0.46
C SER A 105 -16.76 -23.95 1.72
N ALA A 106 -16.38 -25.22 1.67
CA ALA A 106 -15.79 -25.95 2.81
C ALA A 106 -14.47 -25.34 3.29
N LYS A 107 -13.63 -24.85 2.37
CA LYS A 107 -12.32 -24.25 2.68
C LYS A 107 -12.20 -22.85 2.10
N ASN A 108 -11.39 -22.05 2.77
CA ASN A 108 -10.79 -20.85 2.21
C ASN A 108 -9.74 -21.26 1.17
N SER A 109 -9.70 -20.58 0.03
CA SER A 109 -8.70 -20.73 -1.02
C SER A 109 -7.90 -19.45 -1.16
N ILE A 110 -6.59 -19.59 -1.29
CA ILE A 110 -5.68 -18.47 -1.54
C ILE A 110 -4.92 -18.73 -2.83
N TYR A 111 -4.83 -17.70 -3.66
CA TYR A 111 -4.13 -17.81 -4.93
C TYR A 111 -2.62 -17.70 -4.70
N LEU A 112 -1.90 -18.73 -5.16
CA LEU A 112 -0.45 -18.73 -5.20
C LEU A 112 -0.01 -18.27 -6.60
N GLN A 113 0.73 -17.17 -6.62
CA GLN A 113 1.39 -16.66 -7.81
C GLN A 113 2.80 -16.22 -7.41
N GLY A 114 3.79 -16.82 -8.05
CA GLY A 114 5.19 -16.58 -7.73
C GLY A 114 6.10 -17.23 -8.75
N PRO A 115 7.41 -16.93 -8.69
CA PRO A 115 8.38 -17.56 -9.58
C PRO A 115 8.38 -19.07 -9.37
N SER A 116 8.06 -19.83 -10.42
CA SER A 116 8.30 -21.26 -10.45
C SER A 116 9.79 -21.50 -10.70
N LEU A 117 10.43 -22.33 -9.88
CA LEU A 117 11.78 -22.80 -10.17
C LEU A 117 11.70 -23.90 -11.24
N ILE A 118 12.11 -23.56 -12.46
CA ILE A 118 12.24 -24.52 -13.55
C ILE A 118 13.71 -24.95 -13.62
N GLY A 119 13.99 -26.19 -13.24
CA GLY A 119 15.34 -26.75 -13.36
C GLY A 119 15.62 -27.21 -14.78
N ILE A 120 16.58 -26.58 -15.46
CA ILE A 120 17.11 -27.06 -16.73
C ILE A 120 18.42 -27.79 -16.43
N LYS A 121 18.45 -29.10 -16.69
CA LYS A 121 19.65 -29.90 -16.53
C LYS A 121 20.70 -29.48 -17.56
N ALA A 122 21.85 -29.01 -17.10
CA ALA A 122 22.98 -28.63 -17.95
C ALA A 122 24.09 -29.69 -17.92
N ASN A 123 24.70 -29.89 -16.75
CA ASN A 123 25.71 -30.90 -16.49
C ASN A 123 25.72 -31.27 -15.00
N GLN A 124 26.42 -32.35 -14.62
CA GLN A 124 26.42 -32.85 -13.24
C GLN A 124 26.93 -31.83 -12.20
N VAL A 125 27.91 -31.01 -12.57
CA VAL A 125 28.53 -30.03 -11.67
C VAL A 125 27.56 -28.89 -11.39
N ASP A 126 26.99 -28.30 -12.44
CA ASP A 126 26.03 -27.20 -12.33
C ASP A 126 24.72 -27.66 -11.68
N ASP A 127 24.29 -28.89 -11.96
CA ASP A 127 23.12 -29.50 -11.30
C ASP A 127 23.33 -29.62 -9.79
N ALA A 128 24.52 -30.06 -9.36
CA ALA A 128 24.86 -30.21 -7.95
C ALA A 128 24.96 -28.83 -7.26
N ALA A 129 25.60 -27.86 -7.92
CA ALA A 129 25.70 -26.49 -7.42
C ALA A 129 24.32 -25.83 -7.30
N THR A 130 23.46 -25.99 -8.30
CA THR A 130 22.09 -25.45 -8.30
C THR A 130 21.26 -26.05 -7.17
N ARG A 131 21.31 -27.37 -6.97
CA ARG A 131 20.62 -28.02 -5.84
C ARG A 131 21.13 -27.52 -4.50
N ALA A 132 22.45 -27.35 -4.35
CA ALA A 132 23.04 -26.82 -3.12
C ALA A 132 22.61 -25.37 -2.86
N PHE A 133 22.58 -24.52 -3.89
CA PHE A 133 22.10 -23.15 -3.78
C PHE A 133 20.63 -23.06 -3.39
N VAL A 134 19.75 -23.81 -4.06
CA VAL A 134 18.31 -23.83 -3.74
C VAL A 134 18.10 -24.35 -2.31
N HIS A 135 18.80 -25.42 -1.92
CA HIS A 135 18.73 -25.93 -0.56
C HIS A 135 19.17 -24.85 0.46
N TRP A 136 20.33 -24.23 0.25
CA TRP A 136 20.81 -23.13 1.09
C TRP A 136 19.80 -21.98 1.18
N LEU A 137 19.20 -21.58 0.07
CA LEU A 137 18.23 -20.48 0.01
C LEU A 137 16.99 -20.75 0.85
N VAL A 138 16.45 -21.98 0.80
CA VAL A 138 15.15 -22.31 1.41
C VAL A 138 15.25 -22.91 2.82
N THR A 139 16.39 -23.48 3.21
CA THR A 139 16.55 -24.16 4.52
C THR A 139 17.46 -23.43 5.49
N SER A 140 18.32 -22.51 5.03
CA SER A 140 19.31 -21.87 5.90
C SER A 140 18.66 -20.97 6.94
N LYS A 141 18.87 -21.32 8.22
CA LYS A 141 18.54 -20.47 9.38
C LYS A 141 19.70 -19.57 9.81
N LYS A 142 20.89 -19.76 9.21
CA LYS A 142 22.07 -18.93 9.46
C LYS A 142 21.89 -17.56 8.79
N GLU A 143 22.24 -16.52 9.52
CA GLU A 143 22.31 -15.17 8.98
C GLU A 143 23.64 -14.91 8.26
N TYR A 144 23.57 -14.14 7.18
CA TYR A 144 24.70 -13.69 6.38
C TYR A 144 24.63 -12.17 6.21
N THR A 145 25.79 -11.56 6.01
CA THR A 145 25.91 -10.15 5.67
C THR A 145 25.84 -9.99 4.16
N PHE A 146 24.80 -9.32 3.68
CA PHE A 146 24.58 -9.00 2.28
C PHE A 146 24.84 -7.51 2.03
N PHE A 147 25.42 -7.18 0.87
CA PHE A 147 25.61 -5.80 0.43
C PHE A 147 24.32 -5.29 -0.23
N LYS A 148 23.93 -4.06 0.10
CA LYS A 148 22.87 -3.35 -0.63
C LYS A 148 23.45 -2.66 -1.87
N ASP A 149 22.56 -2.28 -2.80
CA ASP A 149 22.88 -1.64 -4.09
C ASP A 149 23.81 -0.42 -3.98
N ASP A 150 23.90 0.23 -2.81
CA ASP A 150 24.76 1.39 -2.57
C ASP A 150 26.21 1.04 -2.15
N SER A 151 26.57 -0.24 -2.08
CA SER A 151 27.89 -0.81 -1.70
C SER A 151 28.42 -0.43 -0.31
N LYS A 152 27.81 0.54 0.37
CA LYS A 152 28.23 1.08 1.67
C LYS A 152 27.35 0.60 2.81
N SER A 153 26.15 0.10 2.52
CA SER A 153 25.26 -0.44 3.53
C SER A 153 25.13 -1.96 3.42
N THR A 154 25.14 -2.62 4.58
CA THR A 154 24.97 -4.08 4.69
C THR A 154 23.68 -4.42 5.40
N VAL A 155 23.11 -5.57 5.08
CA VAL A 155 22.00 -6.19 5.82
C VAL A 155 22.41 -7.56 6.29
N THR A 156 22.19 -7.82 7.58
CA THR A 156 22.28 -9.16 8.15
C THR A 156 20.90 -9.80 8.12
N ALA A 157 20.77 -10.94 7.46
CA ALA A 157 19.53 -11.69 7.34
C ALA A 157 19.79 -13.15 6.96
N THR A 158 18.80 -14.03 7.12
CA THR A 158 18.82 -15.33 6.42
C THR A 158 18.69 -15.13 4.91
N PRO A 159 19.15 -16.08 4.07
CA PRO A 159 19.06 -15.96 2.61
C PRO A 159 17.62 -15.71 2.15
N SER A 160 16.67 -16.52 2.62
CA SER A 160 15.26 -16.37 2.29
C SER A 160 14.71 -15.00 2.69
N LEU A 161 15.04 -14.46 3.86
CA LEU A 161 14.57 -13.15 4.30
C LEU A 161 15.18 -12.02 3.47
N PHE A 162 16.47 -12.13 3.12
CA PHE A 162 17.14 -11.14 2.28
C PHE A 162 16.48 -11.06 0.90
N PHE A 163 16.31 -12.19 0.20
CA PHE A 163 15.70 -12.23 -1.12
C PHE A 163 14.23 -11.79 -1.10
N GLN A 164 13.46 -12.20 -0.09
CA GLN A 164 12.06 -11.74 0.07
C GLN A 164 11.96 -10.22 0.16
N LYS A 165 12.83 -9.57 0.95
CA LYS A 165 12.85 -8.12 1.09
C LYS A 165 13.32 -7.40 -0.16
N GLN A 166 14.42 -7.87 -0.76
CA GLN A 166 15.00 -7.21 -1.93
C GLN A 166 14.09 -7.32 -3.16
N MET A 167 13.40 -8.44 -3.31
CA MET A 167 12.54 -8.70 -4.47
C MET A 167 11.08 -8.31 -4.24
N SER A 168 10.71 -7.85 -3.03
CA SER A 168 9.31 -7.59 -2.65
C SER A 168 8.38 -8.79 -2.90
N TYR A 169 8.77 -9.96 -2.38
CA TYR A 169 7.98 -11.19 -2.48
C TYR A 169 7.81 -11.88 -1.12
N VAL A 170 6.70 -12.59 -0.95
CA VAL A 170 6.54 -13.61 0.10
C VAL A 170 7.02 -14.94 -0.46
N MET A 171 7.96 -15.59 0.24
CA MET A 171 8.49 -16.90 -0.13
C MET A 171 8.01 -17.93 0.90
N PRO A 172 6.87 -18.60 0.68
CA PRO A 172 6.27 -19.52 1.64
C PRO A 172 7.02 -20.86 1.68
N THR A 173 8.23 -20.88 2.23
CA THR A 173 9.01 -22.11 2.49
C THR A 173 8.47 -22.89 3.68
N SER A 174 8.94 -24.12 3.89
CA SER A 174 8.68 -24.83 5.15
C SER A 174 9.05 -23.95 6.36
N ASP A 175 8.12 -23.79 7.29
CA ASP A 175 8.22 -22.96 8.51
C ASP A 175 8.28 -21.43 8.32
N PHE A 176 7.98 -20.90 7.13
CA PHE A 176 7.92 -19.44 6.91
C PHE A 176 6.95 -18.75 7.90
N GLN A 177 5.87 -19.44 8.25
CA GLN A 177 4.84 -18.93 9.15
C GLN A 177 5.33 -18.65 10.57
N ASN A 178 6.47 -19.24 10.95
CA ASN A 178 7.12 -19.08 12.25
C ASN A 178 8.43 -18.29 12.16
N SER A 179 9.07 -18.23 10.99
CA SER A 179 10.40 -17.62 10.79
C SER A 179 10.37 -16.20 10.22
N VAL A 180 9.23 -15.77 9.67
CA VAL A 180 9.04 -14.43 9.12
C VAL A 180 8.17 -13.62 10.07
N SER A 181 8.62 -12.46 10.53
CA SER A 181 7.83 -11.55 11.38
C SER A 181 6.64 -10.97 10.61
N ASP A 182 5.53 -10.67 11.28
CA ASP A 182 4.39 -9.96 10.65
C ASP A 182 4.82 -8.58 10.13
N LYS A 183 5.79 -7.95 10.79
CA LYS A 183 6.37 -6.64 10.41
C LYS A 183 7.48 -6.74 9.36
N THR A 184 7.61 -7.86 8.65
CA THR A 184 8.72 -8.05 7.69
C THR A 184 8.73 -7.00 6.58
N PHE A 185 7.54 -6.56 6.18
CA PHE A 185 7.31 -5.53 5.17
C PHE A 185 6.82 -4.20 5.77
N ASP A 186 6.96 -4.01 7.09
CA ASP A 186 6.64 -2.77 7.80
C ASP A 186 7.95 -2.17 8.32
N SER A 187 8.54 -1.25 7.55
CA SER A 187 9.80 -0.61 7.94
C SER A 187 9.61 0.65 8.80
N GLY A 188 8.37 1.08 9.08
CA GLY A 188 8.05 2.26 9.89
C GLY A 188 8.63 3.59 9.39
N LYS A 189 9.32 3.58 8.25
CA LYS A 189 9.99 4.68 7.55
C LYS A 189 9.95 4.35 6.06
N ASN A 190 9.80 5.37 5.22
CA ASN A 190 9.70 5.30 3.75
C ASN A 190 10.90 4.60 3.08
N SER A 191 10.99 3.31 3.28
CA SER A 191 11.98 2.41 2.73
C SER A 191 11.34 1.70 1.55
N ARG A 192 12.14 1.29 0.57
CA ARG A 192 11.71 0.41 -0.53
C ARG A 192 11.10 -0.93 -0.05
N THR A 193 11.15 -1.21 1.24
CA THR A 193 10.66 -2.42 1.89
C THR A 193 9.30 -2.26 2.58
N ASP A 194 8.72 -1.05 2.64
CA ASP A 194 7.36 -0.84 3.18
C ASP A 194 6.33 -1.25 2.11
N ASN A 195 5.62 -2.34 2.34
CA ASN A 195 4.64 -2.85 1.40
C ASN A 195 3.43 -3.44 2.13
N PRO A 196 2.41 -2.62 2.43
CA PRO A 196 1.21 -3.05 3.16
C PRO A 196 0.40 -4.13 2.42
N PHE A 197 0.51 -4.24 1.09
CA PHE A 197 -0.09 -5.35 0.35
C PHE A 197 0.60 -6.68 0.67
N LEU A 198 1.93 -6.70 0.78
CA LEU A 198 2.68 -7.90 1.15
C LEU A 198 2.53 -8.26 2.62
N GLU A 199 2.32 -7.28 3.51
CA GLU A 199 1.99 -7.52 4.91
C GLU A 199 0.67 -8.30 5.02
N ASN A 200 -0.37 -7.82 4.35
CA ASN A 200 -1.66 -8.49 4.32
C ASN A 200 -1.58 -9.87 3.62
N ALA A 201 -0.85 -9.97 2.51
CA ALA A 201 -0.62 -11.25 1.83
C ALA A 201 0.11 -12.26 2.74
N LEU A 202 1.15 -11.82 3.47
CA LEU A 202 1.90 -12.65 4.42
C LEU A 202 0.97 -13.22 5.51
N GLN A 203 0.03 -12.41 6.02
CA GLN A 203 -0.94 -12.86 7.01
C GLN A 203 -1.84 -13.97 6.46
N VAL A 204 -2.34 -13.81 5.23
CA VAL A 204 -3.17 -14.81 4.56
C VAL A 204 -2.40 -16.11 4.31
N PHE A 205 -1.16 -16.02 3.82
CA PHE A 205 -0.30 -17.19 3.63
C PHE A 205 -0.02 -17.90 4.96
N LYS A 206 0.25 -17.16 6.04
CA LYS A 206 0.43 -17.72 7.38
C LYS A 206 -0.79 -18.50 7.85
N ASN A 207 -1.99 -17.98 7.63
CA ASN A 207 -3.23 -18.66 7.99
C ASN A 207 -3.37 -19.98 7.23
N ALA A 208 -3.13 -19.96 5.91
CA ALA A 208 -3.18 -21.18 5.11
C ALA A 208 -2.12 -22.23 5.49
N ALA A 209 -0.95 -21.78 5.92
CA ALA A 209 0.12 -22.67 6.37
C ALA A 209 -0.19 -23.32 7.73
N LYS A 210 -0.82 -22.57 8.65
CA LYS A 210 -1.16 -23.02 10.01
C LYS A 210 -2.42 -23.89 10.05
N ASP A 211 -3.42 -23.60 9.22
CA ASP A 211 -4.72 -24.25 9.25
C ASP A 211 -5.06 -24.94 7.91
N LYS A 212 -4.38 -26.06 7.66
CA LYS A 212 -4.60 -26.88 6.44
C LYS A 212 -6.00 -27.54 6.40
N ALA A 213 -6.71 -27.57 7.53
CA ALA A 213 -8.05 -28.12 7.61
C ALA A 213 -9.06 -27.17 6.94
N ASN A 214 -8.99 -25.87 7.25
CA ASN A 214 -9.92 -24.88 6.72
C ASN A 214 -9.38 -24.06 5.55
N TRP A 215 -8.10 -24.20 5.20
CA TRP A 215 -7.47 -23.47 4.10
C TRP A 215 -6.86 -24.40 3.05
N THR A 216 -6.82 -23.91 1.82
CA THR A 216 -6.12 -24.52 0.69
C THR A 216 -5.47 -23.45 -0.16
N THR A 217 -4.46 -23.84 -0.91
CA THR A 217 -3.77 -22.99 -1.87
C THR A 217 -4.17 -23.42 -3.28
N TYR A 218 -4.38 -22.46 -4.17
CA TYR A 218 -4.68 -22.69 -5.58
C TYR A 218 -3.60 -22.04 -6.44
N GLU A 219 -2.97 -22.83 -7.31
CA GLU A 219 -2.10 -22.35 -8.37
C GLU A 219 -2.82 -22.54 -9.70
N SER A 220 -2.77 -21.55 -10.57
CA SER A 220 -3.27 -21.71 -11.94
C SER A 220 -2.44 -22.78 -12.65
N PRO A 221 -3.07 -23.82 -13.23
CA PRO A 221 -2.34 -24.82 -13.98
C PRO A 221 -1.60 -24.14 -15.16
N GLY A 222 -0.34 -24.52 -15.36
CA GLY A 222 0.43 -24.10 -16.53
C GLY A 222 -0.20 -24.67 -17.79
N SER A 223 -1.01 -23.86 -18.48
CA SER A 223 -1.71 -24.21 -19.71
C SER A 223 -1.44 -23.15 -20.77
N GLU A 224 -1.42 -23.57 -22.04
CA GLU A 224 -1.34 -22.67 -23.20
C GLU A 224 -2.46 -21.61 -23.20
N LYS A 225 -3.61 -21.93 -22.57
CA LYS A 225 -4.74 -20.99 -22.41
C LYS A 225 -4.69 -20.18 -21.12
N GLY A 226 -3.66 -20.37 -20.28
CA GLY A 226 -3.53 -19.70 -18.98
C GLY A 226 -3.50 -18.18 -19.11
N ASP A 227 -2.80 -17.66 -20.12
CA ASP A 227 -2.73 -16.22 -20.37
C ASP A 227 -4.05 -15.67 -20.89
N THR A 228 -4.72 -16.39 -21.79
CA THR A 228 -6.08 -16.03 -22.26
C THR A 228 -7.06 -15.94 -21.09
N PHE A 229 -7.00 -16.92 -20.17
CA PHE A 229 -7.82 -16.92 -18.96
C PHE A 229 -7.54 -15.70 -18.08
N ARG A 230 -6.26 -15.44 -17.74
CA ARG A 230 -5.86 -14.29 -16.91
C ARG A 230 -6.25 -12.96 -17.53
N ASN A 231 -5.99 -12.78 -18.82
CA ASN A 231 -6.33 -11.55 -19.54
C ASN A 231 -7.84 -11.30 -19.58
N SER A 232 -8.63 -12.37 -19.63
CA SER A 232 -10.10 -12.26 -19.57
C SER A 232 -10.57 -11.84 -18.17
N VAL A 233 -9.96 -12.41 -17.11
CA VAL A 233 -10.23 -12.01 -15.71
C VAL A 233 -9.91 -10.54 -15.51
N GLU A 234 -8.73 -10.12 -15.94
CA GLU A 234 -8.29 -8.74 -15.86
C GLU A 234 -9.22 -7.79 -16.65
N SER A 235 -9.62 -8.18 -17.86
CA SER A 235 -10.49 -7.37 -18.71
C SER A 235 -11.88 -7.17 -18.10
N ALA A 236 -12.47 -8.22 -17.51
CA ALA A 236 -13.77 -8.11 -16.84
C ALA A 236 -13.70 -7.19 -15.61
N PHE A 237 -12.65 -7.32 -14.80
CA PHE A 237 -12.43 -6.42 -13.67
C PHE A 237 -12.20 -4.97 -14.11
N LYS A 238 -11.40 -4.73 -15.16
CA LYS A 238 -11.20 -3.38 -15.72
C LYS A 238 -12.51 -2.77 -16.20
N ASN A 239 -13.39 -3.57 -16.82
CA ASN A 239 -14.70 -3.09 -17.24
C ASN A 239 -15.55 -2.63 -16.06
N LEU A 240 -15.59 -3.39 -14.95
CA LEU A 240 -16.28 -2.98 -13.74
C LEU A 240 -15.70 -1.68 -13.16
N ILE A 241 -14.37 -1.57 -13.08
CA ILE A 241 -13.69 -0.35 -12.62
C ILE A 241 -14.05 0.85 -13.49
N ASN A 242 -14.06 0.68 -14.81
CA ASN A 242 -14.43 1.74 -15.75
C ASN A 242 -15.90 2.15 -15.61
N GLN A 243 -16.83 1.21 -15.39
CA GLN A 243 -18.23 1.53 -15.13
C GLN A 243 -18.38 2.38 -13.87
N ALA A 244 -17.70 1.98 -12.77
CA ALA A 244 -17.72 2.73 -11.52
C ALA A 244 -17.10 4.13 -11.67
N ALA A 245 -15.95 4.23 -12.35
CA ALA A 245 -15.27 5.52 -12.60
C ALA A 245 -16.12 6.48 -13.44
N ASN A 246 -16.96 5.95 -14.34
CA ASN A 246 -17.87 6.74 -15.17
C ASN A 246 -19.19 7.10 -14.46
N GLY A 247 -19.32 6.84 -13.15
CA GLY A 247 -20.50 7.22 -12.38
C GLY A 247 -21.73 6.33 -12.63
N THR A 248 -21.52 5.10 -13.15
CA THR A 248 -22.61 4.12 -13.29
C THR A 248 -23.21 3.84 -11.91
N GLN A 249 -24.54 3.86 -11.80
CA GLN A 249 -25.21 3.58 -10.53
C GLN A 249 -24.89 2.15 -10.06
N VAL A 250 -24.78 1.95 -8.74
CA VAL A 250 -24.43 0.65 -8.15
C VAL A 250 -25.35 -0.49 -8.64
N SER A 251 -26.64 -0.20 -8.82
CA SER A 251 -27.64 -1.16 -9.34
C SER A 251 -27.42 -1.57 -10.79
N GLN A 252 -26.59 -0.83 -11.54
CA GLN A 252 -26.28 -1.05 -12.95
C GLN A 252 -24.86 -1.57 -13.16
N LEU A 253 -24.04 -1.63 -12.10
CA LEU A 253 -22.73 -2.26 -12.15
C LEU A 253 -22.86 -3.76 -12.41
N GLN A 254 -21.89 -4.32 -13.11
CA GLN A 254 -21.80 -5.77 -13.28
C GLN A 254 -21.84 -6.48 -11.93
N THR A 255 -22.80 -7.38 -11.75
CA THR A 255 -22.91 -8.25 -10.58
C THR A 255 -21.86 -9.37 -10.63
N PHE A 256 -21.57 -9.99 -9.49
CA PHE A 256 -20.68 -11.15 -9.44
C PHE A 256 -21.17 -12.30 -10.32
N ASP A 257 -22.47 -12.60 -10.34
CA ASP A 257 -23.03 -13.65 -11.19
C ASP A 257 -22.86 -13.34 -12.68
N GLN A 258 -23.06 -12.08 -13.09
CA GLN A 258 -22.81 -11.65 -14.48
C GLN A 258 -21.32 -11.72 -14.84
N PHE A 259 -20.43 -11.38 -13.90
CA PHE A 259 -19.00 -11.58 -14.06
C PHE A 259 -18.70 -13.06 -14.33
N VAL A 260 -19.15 -13.96 -13.44
CA VAL A 260 -18.92 -15.41 -13.55
C VAL A 260 -19.50 -15.98 -14.84
N GLN A 261 -20.70 -15.54 -15.24
CA GLN A 261 -21.33 -16.01 -16.47
C GLN A 261 -20.50 -15.65 -17.70
N SER A 262 -19.92 -14.44 -17.77
CA SER A 262 -19.05 -14.06 -18.89
C SER A 262 -17.81 -14.98 -19.05
N PHE A 263 -17.29 -15.51 -17.95
CA PHE A 263 -16.22 -16.53 -18.00
C PHE A 263 -16.73 -17.89 -18.44
N ARG A 264 -17.91 -18.31 -17.97
CA ARG A 264 -18.52 -19.57 -18.40
C ARG A 264 -18.83 -19.55 -19.89
N ASP A 265 -19.25 -18.41 -20.44
CA ASP A 265 -19.52 -18.28 -21.87
C ASP A 265 -18.22 -18.34 -22.69
N THR A 266 -17.12 -17.82 -22.15
CA THR A 266 -15.81 -17.77 -22.84
C THR A 266 -15.03 -19.09 -22.71
N PHE A 267 -15.10 -19.75 -21.55
CA PHE A 267 -14.25 -20.90 -21.18
C PHE A 267 -15.00 -22.17 -20.79
N GLY A 268 -16.30 -22.07 -20.53
CA GLY A 268 -17.14 -23.17 -20.04
C GLY A 268 -17.58 -24.16 -21.12
N SER A 269 -17.21 -23.95 -22.38
CA SER A 269 -17.58 -24.84 -23.48
C SER A 269 -16.42 -25.74 -23.88
N ASN A 270 -16.42 -26.97 -23.35
CA ASN A 270 -16.37 -28.23 -24.12
C ASN A 270 -16.48 -29.42 -23.15
N ASN A 271 -17.68 -29.64 -22.61
CA ASN A 271 -18.12 -31.00 -22.29
C ASN A 271 -18.81 -31.55 -23.55
N ASN A 272 -18.00 -32.07 -24.47
CA ASN A 272 -18.35 -33.06 -25.48
C ASN A 272 -17.16 -34.00 -25.59
#